data_AF-A0A0X1KWQ4-F1
#
_entry.id   AF-A0A0X1KWQ4-F1
#
_cell.length_a   1.000
_cell.length_b   1.000
_cell.length_c   1.000
_cell.angle_alpha   90.00
_cell.angle_beta   90.00
_cell.angle_gamma   90.00
#
_symmetry.space_group_name_H-M   'P 1'
#
loop_
_entity.id
_entity.type
_entity.pdbx_description
1 polymer ?
#
loop_
_entity_poly.entity_id
_entity_poly.type
_entity_poly.pdbx_seq_one_letter_code
_entity_poly.pdbx_strand_id
1 'polypeptide(L)'
;MPVCALPNSQGFLAVTDKPLNECDGGYVAVTIQDYDYLMSYTRITPTDAGTAFSFGFMAVFALGYLYTYAVYIGKKLINLL
;
A
#
# COMPACT_ATOMS: atom_id res chain seq x y z
N MET A 1 7.33 -17.64 -13.73
CA MET A 1 7.99 -17.01 -14.89
C MET A 1 6.91 -16.43 -15.79
N PRO A 2 7.01 -15.15 -16.18
CA PRO A 2 6.03 -14.51 -17.04
C PRO A 2 6.01 -15.15 -18.43
N VAL A 3 4.83 -15.29 -19.02
CA VAL A 3 4.65 -15.85 -20.36
C VAL A 3 3.80 -14.93 -21.23
N CYS A 4 4.09 -14.91 -22.53
CA CYS A 4 3.30 -14.14 -23.49
C CYS A 4 2.05 -14.92 -23.91
N ALA A 5 0.88 -14.31 -23.72
CA ALA A 5 -0.40 -14.82 -24.19
C ALA A 5 -0.92 -13.95 -25.35
N LEU A 6 -1.18 -14.58 -26.50
CA LEU A 6 -1.70 -13.92 -27.69
C LEU A 6 -3.06 -14.52 -28.08
N PRO A 7 -3.96 -13.72 -28.68
CA PRO A 7 -5.23 -14.24 -29.19
C PRO A 7 -4.98 -15.22 -30.33
N ASN A 8 -5.59 -16.40 -30.25
CA ASN A 8 -5.61 -17.39 -31.32
C ASN A 8 -6.66 -17.04 -32.38
N SER A 9 -6.70 -17.79 -33.48
CA SER A 9 -7.66 -17.59 -34.59
C SER A 9 -9.13 -17.74 -34.20
N GLN A 10 -9.42 -18.24 -32.99
CA GLN A 10 -10.76 -18.42 -32.43
C GLN A 10 -11.12 -17.30 -31.43
N GLY A 11 -10.23 -16.33 -31.20
CA GLY A 11 -10.44 -15.21 -30.29
C GLY A 11 -10.14 -15.49 -28.82
N PHE A 12 -9.54 -16.65 -28.49
CA PHE A 12 -9.13 -16.98 -27.12
C PHE A 12 -7.66 -16.66 -26.88
N LEU A 13 -7.32 -16.28 -25.65
CA LEU A 13 -5.92 -16.10 -25.24
C LEU A 13 -5.25 -17.47 -25.06
N ALA A 14 -4.15 -17.69 -25.77
CA ALA A 14 -3.32 -18.88 -25.65
C ALA A 14 -1.88 -18.49 -25.30
N VAL A 15 -1.24 -19.30 -24.45
CA VAL A 15 0.18 -19.13 -24.12
C VAL A 15 1.01 -19.46 -25.36
N THR A 16 2.01 -18.64 -25.64
CA THR A 16 2.90 -18.79 -26.79
C THR A 16 4.35 -18.92 -26.36
N ASP A 17 5.16 -19.55 -27.20
CA ASP A 17 6.62 -19.69 -26.97
C ASP A 17 7.41 -18.43 -27.37
N LYS A 18 6.71 -17.35 -27.76
CA LYS A 18 7.38 -16.10 -28.11
C LYS A 18 8.05 -15.49 -26.87
N PRO A 19 9.27 -14.94 -27.03
CA PRO A 19 9.93 -14.28 -25.93
C PRO A 19 9.18 -12.99 -25.56
N LEU A 20 9.24 -12.59 -24.28
CA LEU A 20 8.43 -11.50 -23.72
C LEU A 20 8.65 -10.14 -24.41
N ASN A 21 9.86 -9.90 -24.91
CA ASN A 21 10.23 -8.70 -25.67
C ASN A 21 9.54 -8.61 -27.04
N GLU A 22 8.98 -9.72 -27.53
CA GLU A 22 8.26 -9.82 -28.82
C GLU A 22 6.75 -10.05 -28.58
N CYS A 23 6.26 -9.82 -27.37
CA CYS A 23 4.86 -9.96 -26.99
C CYS A 23 4.01 -8.75 -27.41
N ASP A 24 4.17 -8.30 -28.66
CA ASP A 24 3.50 -7.11 -29.18
C ASP A 24 2.00 -7.36 -29.35
N GLY A 25 1.18 -6.48 -28.75
CA GLY A 25 -0.28 -6.56 -28.81
C GLY A 25 -0.91 -7.72 -28.03
N GLY A 26 -0.12 -8.40 -27.19
CA GLY A 26 -0.56 -9.50 -26.34
C GLY A 26 -0.73 -9.12 -24.86
N TYR A 27 -0.97 -10.13 -24.04
CA TYR A 27 -1.03 -10.02 -22.59
C TYR A 27 0.14 -10.78 -21.97
N VAL A 28 0.77 -10.20 -20.97
CA VAL A 28 1.78 -10.91 -20.17
C VAL A 28 1.06 -11.57 -19.00
N ALA A 29 1.02 -12.90 -19.02
CA ALA A 29 0.51 -13.67 -17.89
C ALA A 29 1.64 -13.88 -16.88
N VAL A 30 1.39 -13.50 -15.63
CA VAL A 30 2.30 -13.71 -14.49
C VAL A 30 1.66 -14.69 -13.52
N THR A 31 2.48 -15.45 -12.80
CA THR A 31 1.96 -16.27 -11.70
C THR A 31 1.55 -15.36 -10.54
N ILE A 32 0.71 -15.87 -9.64
CA ILE A 32 0.31 -15.14 -8.42
C ILE A 32 1.56 -14.77 -7.59
N GLN A 33 2.55 -15.66 -7.51
CA GLN A 33 3.79 -15.43 -6.77
C GLN A 33 4.61 -14.27 -7.38
N ASP A 34 4.74 -14.25 -8.70
CA ASP A 34 5.46 -13.19 -9.43
C ASP A 34 4.71 -11.86 -9.31
N TYR A 35 3.37 -11.90 -9.36
CA TYR A 35 2.53 -10.73 -9.16
C TYR A 35 2.67 -10.15 -7.75
N ASP A 36 2.62 -10.98 -6.71
CA ASP A 36 2.78 -10.55 -5.31
C ASP A 36 4.16 -9.93 -5.07
N TYR A 37 5.22 -10.51 -5.65
CA TYR A 37 6.56 -9.92 -5.59
C TYR A 37 6.61 -8.54 -6.26
N LEU A 38 6.08 -8.40 -7.47
CA LEU A 38 6.04 -7.12 -8.20
C LEU A 38 5.20 -6.06 -7.47
N MET A 39 4.09 -6.48 -6.86
CA MET A 39 3.19 -5.59 -6.12
C MET A 39 3.65 -5.28 -4.70
N SER A 40 4.57 -6.07 -4.13
CA SER A 40 5.07 -5.83 -2.78
C SER A 40 5.67 -4.42 -2.57
N TYR A 41 6.20 -3.81 -3.64
CA TYR A 41 6.82 -2.48 -3.59
C TYR A 41 5.89 -1.31 -3.92
N THR A 42 4.69 -1.59 -4.46
CA THR A 42 3.78 -0.55 -4.97
C THR A 42 2.40 -0.59 -4.32
N ARG A 43 2.04 -1.72 -3.70
CA ARG A 43 0.76 -1.89 -3.02
C ARG A 43 0.86 -1.37 -1.58
N ILE A 44 0.06 -0.36 -1.26
CA ILE A 44 -0.21 0.01 0.12
C ILE A 44 -1.03 -1.11 0.77
N THR A 45 -0.48 -1.73 1.81
CA THR A 45 -1.22 -2.78 2.53
C THR A 45 -2.20 -2.16 3.53
N PRO A 46 -3.25 -2.90 3.94
CA PRO A 46 -4.12 -2.46 5.03
C PRO A 46 -3.36 -2.14 6.32
N THR A 47 -2.26 -2.85 6.58
CA THR A 47 -1.37 -2.61 7.72
C THR A 47 -0.65 -1.26 7.60
N ASP A 48 -0.16 -0.91 6.41
CA ASP A 48 0.50 0.39 6.17
C ASP A 48 -0.49 1.54 6.36
N ALA A 49 -1.71 1.39 5.84
CA ALA A 49 -2.77 2.36 6.06
C ALA A 49 -3.11 2.48 7.55
N GLY A 50 -3.34 1.34 8.23
CA GLY A 50 -3.70 1.31 9.65
C GLY A 50 -2.64 1.95 10.55
N THR A 51 -1.35 1.70 10.28
CA THR A 51 -0.25 2.30 11.05
C THR A 51 -0.13 3.80 10.81
N ALA A 52 -0.24 4.27 9.56
CA ALA A 52 -0.23 5.70 9.24
C ALA A 52 -1.40 6.45 9.91
N PHE A 53 -2.61 5.90 9.84
CA PHE A 53 -3.78 6.47 10.52
C PHE A 53 -3.61 6.50 12.04
N SER A 54 -3.14 5.40 12.63
CA SER A 54 -2.94 5.31 14.08
C SER A 54 -1.89 6.31 14.56
N PHE A 55 -0.80 6.47 13.81
CA PHE A 55 0.22 7.46 14.10
C PHE A 55 -0.33 8.89 14.02
N GLY A 56 -1.05 9.22 12.95
CA GLY A 56 -1.68 10.53 12.79
C GLY A 56 -2.67 10.83 13.92
N PHE A 57 -3.51 9.85 14.27
CA PHE A 57 -4.44 9.97 15.40
C PHE A 57 -3.70 10.20 16.72
N MET A 58 -2.66 9.41 17.01
CA MET A 58 -1.89 9.54 18.24
C MET A 58 -1.17 10.90 18.34
N ALA A 59 -0.66 11.42 17.23
CA ALA A 59 -0.06 12.75 17.21
C ALA A 59 -1.08 13.83 17.61
N VAL A 60 -2.28 13.82 17.01
CA VAL A 60 -3.36 14.77 17.33
C VAL A 60 -3.84 14.60 18.78
N PHE A 61 -4.04 13.36 19.22
CA PHE A 61 -4.53 13.08 20.57
C PHE A 61 -3.50 13.45 21.65
N ALA A 62 -2.25 13.04 21.50
CA ALA A 62 -1.21 13.29 22.50
C ALA A 62 -0.79 14.77 22.54
N LEU A 63 -0.47 15.35 21.38
CA LEU A 63 0.05 16.72 21.31
C LEU A 63 -1.07 17.77 21.41
N GLY A 64 -2.25 17.46 20.86
CA GLY A 64 -3.40 18.36 20.93
C GLY A 64 -4.15 18.21 22.24
N TYR A 65 -4.75 17.05 22.48
CA TYR A 65 -5.66 16.87 23.61
C TYR A 65 -4.93 16.69 24.95
N LEU A 66 -4.06 15.69 25.09
CA LEU A 66 -3.41 15.40 26.37
C LEU A 66 -2.51 16.55 26.86
N TYR A 67 -1.80 17.21 25.95
CA TYR A 67 -0.95 18.34 26.32
C TYR A 67 -1.74 19.50 26.96
N THR A 68 -3.00 19.72 26.56
CA THR A 68 -3.84 20.77 27.17
C THR A 68 -4.12 20.52 28.65
N TYR A 69 -4.20 19.25 29.08
CA TYR A 69 -4.35 18.92 30.50
C TYR A 69 -3.12 19.29 31.30
N ALA A 70 -1.92 18.99 30.79
CA ALA A 70 -0.67 19.38 31.43
C ALA A 70 -0.57 20.91 31.59
N VAL A 71 -0.94 21.66 30.54
CA VAL A 71 -1.00 23.13 30.58
C VAL A 71 -2.01 23.62 31.61
N TYR A 72 -3.20 23.01 31.68
CA TYR A 72 -4.22 23.39 32.66
C TYR A 72 -3.76 23.13 34.11
N ILE A 73 -3.16 21.97 34.37
CA ILE A 73 -2.61 21.63 35.70
C ILE A 73 -1.50 22.62 36.08
N GLY A 74 -0.59 22.92 35.14
CA GLY A 74 0.47 23.91 35.36
C GLY A 74 -0.08 25.29 35.72
N LYS A 75 -1.09 25.78 34.97
CA LYS A 75 -1.79 27.03 35.28
C LYS A 75 -2.45 27.01 36.66
N LYS A 76 -3.10 25.91 37.01
CA LYS A 76 -3.78 25.77 38.32
C LYS A 76 -2.78 25.80 39.48
N LEU A 77 -1.62 25.16 39.34
CA LEU A 77 -0.55 25.17 40.34
C LEU A 77 0.06 26.56 40.51
N ILE A 78 0.30 27.29 39.42
CA ILE A 78 0.80 28.68 39.47
C ILE A 78 -0.18 29.58 40.22
N ASN A 79 -1.49 29.43 39.99
CA ASN A 79 -2.52 30.24 40.64
C ASN A 79 -2.82 29.83 42.10
N LEU A 80 -2.28 28.70 42.56
CA LEU A 80 -2.41 28.24 43.95
C LEU A 80 -1.23 28.68 44.83
N LEU A 81 -0.14 29.17 44.22
CA LEU A 81 1.01 29.80 44.86
C LEU A 81 0.78 31.30 45.02
#